data_AF-A0A965ITA6-F1
#
_entry.id   AF-A0A965ITA6-F1
#
_cell.length_a   1.000
_cell.length_b   1.000
_cell.length_c   1.000
_cell.angle_alpha   90.00
_cell.angle_beta   90.00
_cell.angle_gamma   90.00
#
_symmetry.space_group_name_H-M   'P 1'
#
loop_
_entity.id
_entity.type
_entity.pdbx_description
1 polymer ?
#
loop_
_entity_poly.entity_id
_entity_poly.type
_entity_poly.pdbx_seq_one_letter_code
_entity_poly.pdbx_strand_id
1 'polypeptide(L)'
;MSVVDPAPRVLKVSRGTSDKVFRGVILAGALFSLIVLALISGFLLYRGFEVFKDFGFSFFTSTKWDAASEDGLIPASYGVAAMLVGSMVIAAIAVFVAVPFAMSVALFLEYYAPQRIKSVLVSILDLIASIPSVIWGIWGYTILMPHAAGWSKSLNHWLGWFPLFKVPAPIFERSPFIAGLLLAMMILPIITSVAREVYSQAPRDQIDAAYGLGASKWGTMRAVVLPFGR
;
A
#
# COMPACT_ATOMS: atom_id res chain seq x y z
N MET A 1 -19.72 -39.99 -53.19
CA MET A 1 -20.70 -39.17 -52.46
C MET A 1 -19.89 -38.12 -51.69
N SER A 2 -19.78 -36.89 -52.21
CA SER A 2 -18.98 -35.83 -51.58
C SER A 2 -19.77 -35.20 -50.43
N VAL A 3 -19.26 -35.32 -49.22
CA VAL A 3 -19.84 -34.65 -48.03
C VAL A 3 -19.55 -33.17 -48.18
N VAL A 4 -20.60 -32.35 -48.33
CA VAL A 4 -20.49 -30.89 -48.32
C VAL A 4 -20.52 -30.44 -46.87
N ASP A 5 -19.41 -29.88 -46.38
CA ASP A 5 -19.37 -29.31 -45.04
C ASP A 5 -20.37 -28.14 -44.95
N PRO A 6 -21.24 -28.11 -43.93
CA PRO A 6 -22.20 -27.03 -43.77
C PRO A 6 -21.49 -25.71 -43.48
N ALA A 7 -21.91 -24.65 -44.16
CA ALA A 7 -21.33 -23.32 -43.99
C ALA A 7 -21.43 -22.85 -42.52
N PRO A 8 -20.39 -22.18 -41.98
CA PRO A 8 -20.38 -21.71 -40.59
C PRO A 8 -21.58 -20.81 -40.28
N ARG A 9 -22.29 -21.11 -39.18
CA ARG A 9 -23.45 -20.33 -38.75
C ARG A 9 -23.00 -18.94 -38.27
N VAL A 10 -23.38 -17.90 -39.01
CA VAL A 10 -23.14 -16.51 -38.58
C VAL A 10 -24.15 -16.16 -37.48
N LEU A 11 -23.70 -16.09 -36.23
CA LEU A 11 -24.52 -15.66 -35.10
C LEU A 11 -24.86 -14.17 -35.25
N LYS A 12 -26.06 -13.87 -35.74
CA LYS A 12 -26.61 -12.50 -35.68
C LYS A 12 -27.13 -12.25 -34.28
N VAL A 13 -26.37 -11.52 -33.46
CA VAL A 13 -26.81 -11.07 -32.13
C VAL A 13 -27.90 -10.01 -32.32
N SER A 14 -29.16 -10.45 -32.33
CA SER A 14 -30.32 -9.57 -32.25
C SER A 14 -30.50 -9.09 -30.81
N ARG A 15 -29.99 -7.89 -30.51
CA ARG A 15 -30.18 -7.28 -29.18
C ARG A 15 -31.64 -6.89 -28.98
N GLY A 16 -32.32 -7.60 -28.07
CA GLY A 16 -33.67 -7.26 -27.66
C GLY A 16 -33.75 -5.86 -27.02
N THR A 17 -34.96 -5.30 -26.95
CA THR A 17 -35.18 -3.96 -26.36
C THR A 17 -34.69 -3.87 -24.91
N SER A 18 -34.86 -4.94 -24.13
CA SER A 18 -34.35 -5.03 -22.75
C SER A 18 -32.82 -4.91 -22.67
N ASP A 19 -32.08 -5.56 -23.58
CA ASP A 19 -30.61 -5.48 -23.64
C ASP A 19 -30.14 -4.06 -24.00
N LYS A 20 -30.85 -3.37 -24.89
CA LYS A 20 -30.57 -1.97 -25.24
C LYS A 20 -30.83 -1.02 -24.06
N VAL A 21 -31.93 -1.21 -23.33
CA VAL A 21 -32.26 -0.42 -22.14
C VAL A 21 -31.24 -0.65 -21.03
N PHE A 22 -30.91 -1.92 -20.74
CA PHE A 22 -29.91 -2.29 -19.75
C PHE A 22 -28.55 -1.67 -20.05
N ARG A 23 -28.08 -1.77 -21.31
CA ARG A 23 -26.85 -1.12 -21.75
C ARG A 23 -26.91 0.40 -21.63
N GLY A 24 -28.05 1.01 -21.94
CA GLY A 24 -28.27 2.45 -21.80
C GLY A 24 -28.14 2.91 -20.35
N VAL A 25 -28.76 2.18 -19.41
CA VAL A 25 -28.68 2.48 -17.96
C VAL A 25 -27.26 2.34 -17.43
N ILE A 26 -26.56 1.25 -17.77
CA ILE A 26 -25.17 1.05 -17.35
C ILE A 26 -24.26 2.15 -17.93
N LEU A 27 -24.42 2.45 -19.22
CA LEU A 27 -23.60 3.47 -19.87
C LEU A 27 -23.86 4.87 -19.28
N ALA A 28 -25.13 5.20 -19.01
CA ALA A 28 -25.49 6.45 -18.35
C ALA A 28 -24.92 6.53 -16.93
N GLY A 29 -25.00 5.46 -16.15
CA GLY A 29 -24.40 5.39 -14.81
C GLY A 29 -22.87 5.56 -14.83
N ALA A 30 -22.20 4.86 -15.76
CA ALA A 30 -20.75 4.98 -15.95
C ALA A 30 -20.33 6.39 -16.39
N LEU A 31 -21.05 6.98 -17.36
CA LEU A 31 -20.82 8.35 -17.83
C LEU A 31 -21.09 9.37 -16.72
N PHE A 32 -22.16 9.19 -15.94
CA PHE A 32 -22.47 10.06 -14.81
C PHE A 32 -21.36 10.01 -13.75
N SER A 33 -20.89 8.81 -13.37
CA SER A 33 -19.77 8.65 -12.45
C SER A 33 -18.51 9.33 -12.98
N LEU A 34 -18.19 9.17 -14.27
CA LEU A 34 -17.05 9.82 -14.91
C LEU A 34 -17.19 11.34 -14.91
N ILE A 35 -18.38 11.87 -15.18
CA ILE A 35 -18.66 13.32 -15.15
C ILE A 35 -18.49 13.85 -13.73
N VAL A 36 -19.05 13.18 -12.72
CA VAL A 36 -18.90 13.59 -11.31
C VAL A 36 -17.43 13.58 -10.91
N LEU A 37 -16.68 12.55 -11.26
CA LEU A 37 -15.24 12.49 -11.00
C LEU A 37 -14.50 13.64 -11.69
N ALA A 38 -14.79 13.90 -12.96
CA ALA A 38 -14.18 14.99 -13.72
C ALA A 38 -14.52 16.37 -13.13
N LEU A 39 -15.75 16.58 -12.66
CA LEU A 39 -16.17 17.81 -11.99
C LEU A 39 -15.45 18.00 -10.65
N ILE A 40 -15.36 16.94 -9.83
CA ILE A 40 -14.62 17.00 -8.56
C ILE A 40 -13.14 17.28 -8.81
N SER A 41 -12.51 16.57 -9.74
CA SER A 41 -11.12 16.79 -10.11
C SER A 41 -10.90 18.21 -10.65
N GLY A 42 -11.77 18.70 -11.53
CA GLY A 42 -11.71 20.07 -12.06
C GLY A 42 -11.87 21.12 -10.97
N PHE A 43 -12.81 20.93 -10.06
CA PHE A 43 -13.02 21.82 -8.92
C PHE A 43 -11.81 21.85 -7.97
N LEU A 44 -11.23 20.68 -7.64
CA LEU A 44 -10.05 20.58 -6.81
C LEU A 44 -8.82 21.21 -7.46
N LEU A 45 -8.64 21.05 -8.78
CA LEU A 45 -7.57 21.72 -9.52
C LEU A 45 -7.74 23.24 -9.53
N TYR A 46 -8.97 23.72 -9.75
CA TYR A 46 -9.29 25.15 -9.71
C TYR A 46 -8.97 25.75 -8.34
N ARG A 47 -9.46 25.13 -7.26
CA ARG A 47 -9.20 25.57 -5.88
C ARG A 47 -7.73 25.42 -5.48
N GLY A 48 -7.09 24.33 -5.89
CA GLY A 48 -5.66 24.11 -5.66
C GLY A 48 -4.78 25.15 -6.35
N PHE A 49 -5.22 25.69 -7.49
CA PHE A 49 -4.46 26.71 -8.20
C PHE A 49 -4.44 28.07 -7.47
N GLU A 50 -5.45 28.38 -6.66
CA GLU A 50 -5.49 29.61 -5.84
C GLU A 50 -4.28 29.71 -4.91
N VAL A 51 -3.80 28.58 -4.37
CA VAL A 51 -2.60 28.52 -3.52
C VAL A 51 -1.35 29.05 -4.22
N PHE A 52 -1.21 28.84 -5.54
CA PHE A 52 -0.06 29.37 -6.28
C PHE A 52 -0.14 30.88 -6.51
N LYS A 53 -1.34 31.47 -6.45
CA LYS A 53 -1.48 32.93 -6.51
C LYS A 53 -0.99 33.57 -5.22
N ASP A 54 -1.28 32.94 -4.08
CA ASP A 54 -0.95 33.49 -2.77
C ASP A 54 0.49 33.17 -2.32
N PHE A 55 0.97 31.96 -2.59
CA PHE A 55 2.26 31.45 -2.09
C PHE A 55 3.30 31.18 -3.18
N GLY A 56 2.90 31.20 -4.46
CA GLY A 56 3.78 30.90 -5.59
C GLY A 56 4.46 29.52 -5.50
N PHE A 57 5.63 29.39 -6.12
CA PHE A 57 6.42 28.15 -6.08
C PHE A 57 7.01 27.85 -4.70
N SER A 58 7.07 28.84 -3.79
CA SER A 58 7.57 28.64 -2.43
C SER A 58 6.74 27.64 -1.63
N PHE A 59 5.48 27.41 -2.03
CA PHE A 59 4.60 26.38 -1.47
C PHE A 59 5.24 24.98 -1.50
N PHE A 60 5.97 24.63 -2.57
CA PHE A 60 6.60 23.31 -2.68
C PHE A 60 7.88 23.15 -1.88
N THR A 61 8.58 24.24 -1.58
CA THR A 61 9.88 24.23 -0.90
C THR A 61 9.78 24.63 0.58
N SER A 62 8.72 25.33 0.96
CA SER A 62 8.49 25.76 2.34
C SER A 62 8.08 24.56 3.21
N THR A 63 8.65 24.51 4.41
CA THR A 63 8.35 23.52 5.44
C THR A 63 7.37 24.05 6.49
N LYS A 64 6.96 25.32 6.39
CA LYS A 64 6.09 25.96 7.37
C LYS A 64 4.62 25.66 7.07
N TRP A 65 3.87 25.37 8.12
CA TRP A 65 2.42 25.18 8.06
C TRP A 65 1.80 25.99 9.20
N ASP A 66 1.67 27.28 8.97
CA ASP A 66 1.21 28.25 9.97
C ASP A 66 -0.09 28.89 9.47
N ALA A 67 -1.17 28.71 10.24
CA ALA A 67 -2.44 29.40 9.97
C ALA A 67 -2.29 30.90 10.29
N ALA A 68 -3.05 31.75 9.58
CA ALA A 68 -3.10 33.17 9.91
C ALA A 68 -3.55 33.38 11.35
N SER A 69 -2.95 34.33 12.06
CA SER A 69 -3.42 34.72 13.39
C SER A 69 -4.84 35.26 13.31
N GLU A 70 -5.69 34.97 14.29
CA GLU A 70 -7.07 35.50 14.38
C GLU A 70 -7.11 37.03 14.29
N ASP A 71 -6.07 37.71 14.83
CA ASP A 71 -5.91 39.17 14.83
C ASP A 71 -5.40 39.75 13.49
N GLY A 72 -5.15 38.90 12.48
CA GLY A 72 -4.68 39.32 11.15
C GLY A 72 -3.25 39.87 11.06
N LEU A 73 -2.51 39.92 12.18
CA LEU A 73 -1.14 40.43 12.27
C LEU A 73 -0.10 39.51 11.62
N ILE A 74 -0.34 38.21 11.62
CA ILE A 74 0.53 37.19 11.02
C ILE A 74 -0.19 36.59 9.81
N PRO A 75 0.31 36.81 8.58
CA PRO A 75 -0.27 36.19 7.39
C PRO A 75 -0.10 34.68 7.45
N ALA A 76 -1.06 33.94 6.89
CA ALA A 76 -0.93 32.50 6.74
C ALA A 76 0.33 32.17 5.92
N SER A 77 1.01 31.08 6.25
CA SER A 77 2.16 30.57 5.52
C SER A 77 2.03 29.07 5.38
N TYR A 78 1.68 28.60 4.18
CA TYR A 78 1.53 27.18 3.89
C TYR A 78 2.64 26.68 2.96
N GLY A 79 3.19 25.52 3.30
CA GLY A 79 4.20 24.82 2.52
C GLY A 79 4.10 23.32 2.71
N VAL A 80 4.26 22.56 1.62
CA VAL A 80 4.08 21.10 1.59
C VAL A 80 5.39 20.33 1.63
N ALA A 81 6.55 20.98 1.59
CA ALA A 81 7.84 20.30 1.50
C ALA A 81 8.04 19.30 2.64
N ALA A 82 7.72 19.70 3.88
CA ALA A 82 7.83 18.83 5.05
C ALA A 82 6.88 17.63 4.98
N MET A 83 5.66 17.83 4.47
CA MET A 83 4.68 16.75 4.29
C MET A 83 5.13 15.76 3.22
N LEU A 84 5.63 16.25 2.07
CA LEU A 84 6.11 15.41 0.98
C LEU A 84 7.31 14.55 1.41
N VAL A 85 8.34 15.20 1.99
CA VAL A 85 9.54 14.49 2.49
C VAL A 85 9.16 13.55 3.63
N GLY A 86 8.32 13.99 4.57
CA GLY A 86 7.84 13.17 5.68
C GLY A 86 7.10 11.91 5.19
N SER A 87 6.21 12.04 4.21
CA SER A 87 5.50 10.90 3.62
C SER A 87 6.45 9.93 2.93
N MET A 88 7.42 10.40 2.16
CA MET A 88 8.42 9.53 1.52
C MET A 88 9.26 8.78 2.55
N VAL A 89 9.69 9.48 3.60
CA VAL A 89 10.45 8.91 4.70
C VAL A 89 9.67 7.81 5.42
N ILE A 90 8.42 8.08 5.80
CA ILE A 90 7.52 7.13 6.48
C ILE A 90 7.29 5.92 5.58
N ALA A 91 7.02 6.12 4.29
CA ALA A 91 6.82 5.05 3.33
C ALA A 91 8.08 4.19 3.15
N ALA A 92 9.27 4.81 3.08
CA ALA A 92 10.54 4.10 2.95
C ALA A 92 10.81 3.21 4.18
N ILE A 93 10.61 3.74 5.39
CA ILE A 93 10.72 2.95 6.64
C ILE A 93 9.72 1.80 6.62
N ALA A 94 8.46 2.07 6.24
CA ALA A 94 7.41 1.07 6.22
C ALA A 94 7.74 -0.08 5.27
N VAL A 95 8.17 0.21 4.04
CA VAL A 95 8.57 -0.79 3.04
C VAL A 95 9.80 -1.55 3.51
N PHE A 96 10.82 -0.85 4.01
CA PHE A 96 12.07 -1.45 4.48
C PHE A 96 11.82 -2.48 5.60
N VAL A 97 10.88 -2.20 6.50
CA VAL A 97 10.51 -3.12 7.57
C VAL A 97 9.53 -4.18 7.07
N ALA A 98 8.43 -3.79 6.44
CA ALA A 98 7.34 -4.72 6.12
C ALA A 98 7.73 -5.75 5.05
N VAL A 99 8.46 -5.38 4.00
CA VAL A 99 8.79 -6.27 2.89
C VAL A 99 9.58 -7.51 3.34
N PRO A 100 10.75 -7.41 3.99
CA PRO A 100 11.51 -8.60 4.37
C PRO A 100 10.74 -9.50 5.35
N PHE A 101 9.98 -8.90 6.28
CA PHE A 101 9.14 -9.66 7.20
C PHE A 101 8.00 -10.37 6.48
N ALA A 102 7.25 -9.67 5.63
CA ALA A 102 6.13 -10.23 4.87
C ALA A 102 6.59 -11.33 3.92
N MET A 103 7.72 -11.13 3.21
CA MET A 103 8.30 -12.16 2.33
C MET A 103 8.71 -13.41 3.11
N SER A 104 9.28 -13.24 4.31
CA SER A 104 9.66 -14.36 5.18
C SER A 104 8.44 -15.12 5.70
N VAL A 105 7.40 -14.40 6.15
CA VAL A 105 6.14 -15.00 6.62
C VAL A 105 5.43 -15.70 5.47
N ALA A 106 5.39 -15.10 4.28
CA ALA A 106 4.78 -15.69 3.09
C ALA A 106 5.47 -16.99 2.68
N LEU A 107 6.80 -17.00 2.64
CA LEU A 107 7.58 -18.20 2.33
C LEU A 107 7.36 -19.30 3.37
N PHE A 108 7.33 -18.94 4.66
CA PHE A 108 7.04 -19.87 5.74
C PHE A 108 5.63 -20.47 5.58
N LEU A 109 4.62 -19.64 5.38
CA LEU A 109 3.23 -20.08 5.23
C LEU A 109 3.01 -20.95 4.00
N GLU A 110 3.74 -20.73 2.92
CA GLU A 110 3.55 -21.47 1.69
C GLU A 110 4.26 -22.82 1.69
N TYR A 111 5.49 -22.90 2.20
CA TYR A 111 6.34 -24.09 2.04
C TYR A 111 6.77 -24.79 3.33
N TYR A 112 6.68 -24.12 4.48
CA TYR A 112 7.15 -24.67 5.76
C TYR A 112 6.00 -24.99 6.73
N ALA A 113 4.92 -24.20 6.71
CA ALA A 113 3.82 -24.34 7.64
C ALA A 113 2.97 -25.58 7.33
N PRO A 114 2.64 -26.42 8.33
CA PRO A 114 1.66 -27.49 8.15
C PRO A 114 0.26 -26.89 7.94
N GLN A 115 -0.60 -27.62 7.23
CA GLN A 115 -1.89 -27.10 6.73
C GLN A 115 -2.79 -26.48 7.81
N ARG A 116 -2.79 -27.01 9.03
CA ARG A 116 -3.55 -26.45 10.17
C ARG A 116 -3.02 -25.08 10.60
N ILE A 117 -1.70 -24.96 10.75
CA ILE A 117 -1.05 -23.70 11.14
C ILE A 117 -1.22 -22.66 10.02
N LYS A 118 -1.03 -23.07 8.76
CA LYS A 118 -1.27 -22.21 7.59
C LYS A 118 -2.67 -21.61 7.62
N SER A 119 -3.70 -22.44 7.78
CA SER A 119 -5.10 -21.98 7.80
C SER A 119 -5.39 -20.97 8.92
N VAL A 120 -4.89 -21.23 10.13
CA VAL A 120 -5.07 -20.32 11.28
C VAL A 120 -4.33 -19.00 11.08
N LEU A 121 -3.06 -19.04 10.67
CA LEU A 121 -2.26 -17.83 10.49
C LEU A 121 -2.77 -16.97 9.32
N VAL A 122 -3.22 -17.59 8.24
CA VAL A 122 -3.84 -16.86 7.12
C VAL A 122 -5.13 -16.19 7.57
N SER A 123 -5.99 -16.90 8.30
CA SER A 123 -7.20 -16.30 8.89
C SER A 123 -6.86 -15.10 9.78
N ILE A 124 -5.81 -15.19 10.60
CA ILE A 124 -5.35 -14.07 11.44
C ILE A 124 -4.90 -12.88 10.59
N LEU A 125 -4.10 -13.13 9.54
CA LEU A 125 -3.63 -12.07 8.64
C LEU A 125 -4.80 -11.39 7.92
N ASP A 126 -5.78 -12.16 7.46
CA ASP A 126 -6.99 -11.64 6.80
C ASP A 126 -7.84 -10.81 7.76
N LEU A 127 -7.98 -11.25 9.01
CA LEU A 127 -8.65 -10.49 10.07
C LEU A 127 -7.91 -9.18 10.35
N ILE A 128 -6.58 -9.19 10.45
CA ILE A 128 -5.79 -7.97 10.68
C ILE A 128 -5.89 -7.01 9.48
N ALA A 129 -5.88 -7.53 8.24
CA ALA A 129 -6.06 -6.73 7.03
C ALA A 129 -7.45 -6.09 6.93
N SER A 130 -8.46 -6.70 7.55
CA SER A 130 -9.83 -6.17 7.56
C SER A 130 -10.03 -4.99 8.53
N ILE A 131 -9.08 -4.73 9.43
CA ILE A 131 -9.16 -3.64 10.39
C ILE A 131 -9.15 -2.29 9.65
N PRO A 132 -10.17 -1.43 9.83
CA PRO A 132 -10.19 -0.10 9.23
C PRO A 132 -8.95 0.72 9.57
N SER A 133 -8.45 1.50 8.59
CA SER A 133 -7.25 2.32 8.77
C SER A 133 -7.35 3.34 9.92
N VAL A 134 -8.54 3.84 10.20
CA VAL A 134 -8.79 4.76 11.33
C VAL A 134 -8.50 4.10 12.68
N ILE A 135 -8.83 2.82 12.84
CA ILE A 135 -8.56 2.08 14.08
C ILE A 135 -7.05 1.95 14.29
N TRP A 136 -6.30 1.65 13.22
CA TRP A 136 -4.83 1.65 13.28
C TRP A 136 -4.27 3.02 13.68
N GLY A 137 -4.85 4.12 13.19
CA GLY A 137 -4.46 5.48 13.59
C GLY A 137 -4.66 5.75 15.09
N ILE A 138 -5.84 5.41 15.63
CA ILE A 138 -6.15 5.59 17.05
C ILE A 138 -5.29 4.66 17.92
N TRP A 139 -5.13 3.39 17.53
CA TRP A 139 -4.25 2.44 18.22
C TRP A 139 -2.79 2.91 18.20
N GLY A 140 -2.32 3.41 17.06
CA GLY A 140 -0.97 3.96 16.92
C GLY A 140 -0.72 5.14 17.85
N TYR A 141 -1.70 6.04 17.96
CA TYR A 141 -1.63 7.19 18.84
C TYR A 141 -1.67 6.81 20.33
N THR A 142 -2.60 5.94 20.71
CA THR A 142 -2.87 5.62 22.13
C THR A 142 -1.93 4.56 22.70
N ILE A 143 -1.48 3.62 21.89
CA ILE A 143 -0.70 2.46 22.32
C ILE A 143 0.71 2.53 21.75
N LEU A 144 0.89 2.59 20.43
CA LEU A 144 2.23 2.50 19.84
C LEU A 144 3.13 3.68 20.23
N MET A 145 2.66 4.91 20.11
CA MET A 145 3.46 6.12 20.35
C MET A 145 4.07 6.18 21.76
N PRO A 146 3.31 6.00 22.87
CA PRO A 146 3.89 6.00 24.21
C PRO A 146 4.93 4.90 24.44
N HIS A 147 4.70 3.70 23.89
CA HIS A 147 5.59 2.55 24.09
C HIS A 147 6.84 2.62 23.20
N ALA A 148 6.71 3.14 21.97
CA ALA A 148 7.81 3.28 21.02
C ALA A 148 8.62 4.58 21.21
N ALA A 149 8.15 5.52 22.04
CA ALA A 149 8.89 6.75 22.38
C ALA A 149 10.28 6.46 22.95
N GLY A 150 10.43 5.39 23.73
CA GLY A 150 11.72 4.94 24.24
C GLY A 150 12.70 4.56 23.12
N TRP A 151 12.21 3.83 22.10
CA TRP A 151 13.01 3.47 20.93
C TRP A 151 13.41 4.69 20.13
N SER A 152 12.48 5.62 19.91
CA SER A 152 12.74 6.91 19.25
C SER A 152 13.82 7.72 19.98
N LYS A 153 13.76 7.77 21.32
CA LYS A 153 14.78 8.43 22.15
C LYS A 153 16.15 7.77 22.01
N SER A 154 16.22 6.44 22.08
CA SER A 154 17.47 5.70 21.88
C SER A 154 18.04 5.92 20.48
N LEU A 155 17.21 5.82 19.44
CA LEU A 155 17.60 6.06 18.05
C LEU A 155 18.12 7.48 17.85
N ASN A 156 17.45 8.49 18.40
CA ASN A 156 17.93 9.88 18.33
C ASN A 156 19.24 10.08 19.09
N HIS A 157 19.47 9.39 20.21
CA HIS A 157 20.72 9.48 20.96
C HIS A 157 21.92 8.92 20.19
N TRP A 158 21.77 7.75 19.57
CA TRP A 158 22.86 7.06 18.87
C TRP A 158 23.00 7.46 17.39
N LEU A 159 21.88 7.73 16.73
CA LEU A 159 21.77 7.94 15.28
C LEU A 159 21.19 9.33 14.92
N GLY A 160 21.02 10.24 15.87
CA GLY A 160 20.52 11.61 15.63
C GLY A 160 21.43 12.48 14.76
N TRP A 161 22.63 12.00 14.41
CA TRP A 161 23.47 12.58 13.37
C TRP A 161 22.86 12.43 11.98
N PHE A 162 22.00 11.42 11.77
CA PHE A 162 21.30 11.19 10.52
C PHE A 162 19.89 11.83 10.57
N PRO A 163 19.49 12.65 9.57
CA PRO A 163 18.25 13.42 9.61
C PRO A 163 16.98 12.61 9.88
N LEU A 164 16.94 11.34 9.45
CA LEU A 164 15.82 10.42 9.66
C LEU A 164 15.50 10.16 11.14
N PHE A 165 16.53 10.10 11.98
CA PHE A 165 16.41 9.79 13.40
C PHE A 165 16.49 11.03 14.29
N LYS A 166 16.68 12.20 13.68
CA LYS A 166 16.74 13.48 14.39
C LYS A 166 15.33 13.91 14.77
N VAL A 167 15.01 13.85 16.06
CA VAL A 167 13.71 14.27 16.59
C VAL A 167 13.90 15.45 17.54
N PRO A 168 13.13 16.55 17.41
CA PRO A 168 13.19 17.67 18.35
C PRO A 168 12.82 17.21 19.76
N ALA A 169 13.77 17.32 20.70
CA ALA A 169 13.49 17.06 22.11
C ALA A 169 12.53 18.14 22.66
N PRO A 170 11.53 17.80 23.49
CA PRO A 170 11.23 16.49 24.09
C PRO A 170 10.15 15.65 23.35
N ILE A 171 9.78 16.00 22.11
CA ILE A 171 8.60 15.44 21.41
C ILE A 171 8.98 14.15 20.63
N PHE A 172 9.39 13.10 21.35
CA PHE A 172 9.85 11.84 20.73
C PHE A 172 8.74 10.96 20.14
N GLU A 173 7.50 11.18 20.58
CA GLU A 173 6.31 10.43 20.15
C GLU A 173 5.95 10.69 18.68
N ARG A 174 6.26 11.88 18.16
CA ARG A 174 5.93 12.31 16.78
C ARG A 174 7.07 12.02 15.79
N SER A 175 7.85 10.98 16.05
CA SER A 175 8.98 10.60 15.20
C SER A 175 8.51 9.94 13.90
N PRO A 176 9.12 10.27 12.73
CA PRO A 176 8.87 9.56 11.47
C PRO A 176 9.11 8.05 11.57
N PHE A 177 10.00 7.61 12.46
CA PHE A 177 10.25 6.19 12.72
C PHE A 177 9.01 5.47 13.25
N ILE A 178 8.33 6.05 14.25
CA ILE A 178 7.14 5.45 14.87
C ILE A 178 5.99 5.40 13.85
N ALA A 179 5.79 6.48 13.08
CA ALA A 179 4.80 6.52 12.02
C ALA A 179 5.11 5.48 10.92
N GLY A 180 6.39 5.32 10.55
CA GLY A 180 6.85 4.29 9.60
C GLY A 180 6.60 2.87 10.12
N LEU A 181 6.84 2.60 11.40
CA LEU A 181 6.52 1.31 12.02
C LEU A 181 5.02 1.02 12.05
N LEU A 182 4.20 2.03 12.37
CA LEU A 182 2.75 1.89 12.32
C LEU A 182 2.29 1.50 10.91
N LEU A 183 2.77 2.23 9.90
CA LEU A 183 2.45 1.94 8.51
C LEU A 183 3.00 0.56 8.09
N ALA A 184 4.18 0.15 8.56
CA ALA A 184 4.73 -1.18 8.31
C ALA A 184 3.77 -2.28 8.79
N MET A 185 3.23 -2.16 10.01
CA MET A 185 2.28 -3.12 10.56
C MET A 185 0.98 -3.17 9.76
N MET A 186 0.52 -2.03 9.25
CA MET A 186 -0.68 -1.95 8.41
C MET A 186 -0.51 -2.65 7.05
N ILE A 187 0.64 -2.45 6.38
CA ILE A 187 0.86 -3.00 5.04
C ILE A 187 1.36 -4.46 5.06
N LEU A 188 1.91 -4.93 6.19
CA LEU A 188 2.44 -6.29 6.36
C LEU A 188 1.47 -7.40 5.94
N PRO A 189 0.19 -7.44 6.38
CA PRO A 189 -0.71 -8.53 6.00
C PRO A 189 -1.05 -8.50 4.50
N ILE A 190 -1.15 -7.31 3.91
CA ILE A 190 -1.41 -7.15 2.47
C ILE A 190 -0.23 -7.68 1.66
N ILE A 191 1.00 -7.25 1.98
CA ILE A 191 2.21 -7.73 1.29
C ILE A 191 2.37 -9.24 1.48
N THR A 192 2.06 -9.77 2.66
CA THR A 192 2.14 -11.21 2.93
C THR A 192 1.15 -11.99 2.06
N SER A 193 -0.08 -11.49 1.90
CA SER A 193 -1.09 -12.12 1.05
C SER A 193 -0.65 -12.17 -0.43
N VAL A 194 -0.19 -11.02 -0.96
CA VAL A 194 0.32 -10.92 -2.34
C VAL A 194 1.55 -11.80 -2.55
N ALA A 195 2.52 -11.77 -1.63
CA ALA A 195 3.73 -12.57 -1.73
C ALA A 195 3.42 -14.08 -1.70
N ARG A 196 2.44 -14.52 -0.89
CA ARG A 196 1.99 -15.92 -0.89
C ARG A 196 1.37 -16.32 -2.21
N GLU A 197 0.54 -15.47 -2.79
CA GLU A 197 -0.07 -15.71 -4.10
C GLU A 197 1.03 -15.90 -5.15
N VAL A 198 1.99 -14.99 -5.22
CA VAL A 198 3.15 -15.09 -6.13
C VAL A 198 3.95 -16.39 -5.90
N TYR A 199 4.31 -16.69 -4.65
CA TYR A 199 5.07 -17.89 -4.33
C TYR A 199 4.30 -19.18 -4.66
N SER A 200 2.99 -19.21 -4.45
CA SER A 200 2.17 -20.39 -4.76
C SER A 200 2.15 -20.74 -6.26
N GLN A 201 2.51 -19.80 -7.13
CA GLN A 201 2.59 -19.99 -8.58
C GLN A 201 3.96 -20.53 -9.06
N ALA A 202 4.92 -20.75 -8.16
CA ALA A 202 6.23 -21.27 -8.55
C ALA A 202 6.11 -22.67 -9.20
N PRO A 203 6.85 -22.96 -10.30
CA PRO A 203 6.71 -24.22 -11.05
C PRO A 203 7.02 -25.44 -10.18
N ARG A 204 6.01 -26.30 -9.98
CA ARG A 204 6.14 -27.51 -9.16
C ARG A 204 7.19 -28.46 -9.72
N ASP A 205 7.26 -28.60 -11.04
CA ASP A 205 8.24 -29.46 -11.71
C ASP A 205 9.70 -29.07 -11.37
N GLN A 206 9.99 -27.77 -11.24
CA GLN A 206 11.32 -27.29 -10.86
C GLN A 206 11.63 -27.56 -9.38
N ILE A 207 10.63 -27.45 -8.52
CA ILE A 207 10.73 -27.74 -7.09
C ILE A 207 11.00 -29.24 -6.88
N ASP A 208 10.24 -30.11 -7.56
CA ASP A 208 10.37 -31.56 -7.47
C ASP A 208 11.69 -32.04 -8.08
N ALA A 209 12.12 -31.45 -9.21
CA ALA A 209 13.44 -31.72 -9.79
C ALA A 209 14.58 -31.34 -8.85
N ALA A 210 14.50 -30.18 -8.18
CA ALA A 210 15.51 -29.77 -7.20
C ALA A 210 15.59 -30.75 -6.02
N TYR A 211 14.45 -31.23 -5.51
CA TYR A 211 14.43 -32.28 -4.49
C TYR A 211 15.00 -33.62 -5.01
N GLY A 212 14.72 -33.98 -6.27
CA GLY A 212 15.30 -35.16 -6.92
C GLY A 212 16.83 -35.11 -7.06
N LEU A 213 17.40 -33.90 -7.17
CA LEU A 213 18.85 -33.67 -7.16
C LEU A 213 19.46 -33.63 -5.74
N GLY A 214 18.67 -33.87 -4.70
CA GLY A 214 19.12 -33.86 -3.30
C GLY A 214 19.21 -32.48 -2.66
N ALA A 215 18.58 -31.44 -3.25
CA ALA A 215 18.56 -30.12 -2.64
C ALA A 215 17.77 -30.09 -1.32
N SER A 216 18.26 -29.32 -0.35
CA SER A 216 17.52 -29.06 0.89
C SER A 216 16.33 -28.13 0.64
N LYS A 217 15.33 -28.13 1.53
CA LYS A 217 14.17 -27.21 1.43
C LYS A 217 14.59 -25.76 1.19
N TRP A 218 15.54 -25.26 1.99
CA TRP A 218 16.06 -23.90 1.81
C TRP A 218 16.80 -23.71 0.48
N GLY A 219 17.57 -24.72 0.06
CA GLY A 219 18.23 -24.73 -1.25
C GLY A 219 17.23 -24.57 -2.39
N THR A 220 16.14 -25.35 -2.37
CA THR A 220 15.06 -25.26 -3.36
C THR A 220 14.36 -23.91 -3.32
N MET A 221 14.03 -23.38 -2.14
CA MET A 221 13.39 -22.05 -2.02
C MET A 221 14.26 -20.94 -2.62
N ARG A 222 15.56 -20.96 -2.32
CA ARG A 222 16.50 -19.94 -2.80
C ARG A 222 16.79 -20.05 -4.29
N ALA A 223 16.79 -21.26 -4.86
CA ALA A 223 17.12 -21.50 -6.25
C ALA A 223 15.92 -21.37 -7.20
N VAL A 224 14.70 -21.69 -6.74
CA VAL A 224 13.51 -21.75 -7.59
C VAL A 224 12.47 -20.70 -7.20
N VAL A 225 12.05 -20.68 -5.94
CA VAL A 225 10.90 -19.88 -5.47
C VAL A 225 11.23 -18.39 -5.39
N LEU A 226 12.33 -18.02 -4.72
CA LEU A 226 12.72 -16.62 -4.56
C LEU A 226 13.04 -15.94 -5.91
N PRO A 227 13.73 -16.59 -6.88
CA PRO A 227 13.94 -16.02 -8.20
C PRO A 227 12.67 -15.93 -9.04
N PHE A 228 11.71 -16.84 -8.86
CA PHE A 228 10.42 -16.81 -9.56
C PHE A 228 9.57 -15.60 -9.15
N GLY A 229 9.61 -15.21 -7.87
CA GLY A 229 8.86 -14.06 -7.36
C GLY A 229 9.52 -12.69 -7.57
N ARG A 230 10.56 -12.59 -8.42
CA ARG A 230 11.22 -11.31 -8.76
C ARG A 230 10.46 -10.52 -9.81
#